data_AF-A0A524P8U2-F1
#
_entry.id   AF-A0A524P8U2-F1
#
_cell.length_a   1.000
_cell.length_b   1.000
_cell.length_c   1.000
_cell.angle_alpha   90.00
_cell.angle_beta   90.00
_cell.angle_gamma   90.00
#
_symmetry.space_group_name_H-M   'P 1'
#
loop_
_entity.id
_entity.type
_entity.pdbx_description
1 polymer ?
#
loop_
_entity_poly.entity_id
_entity_poly.type
_entity_poly.pdbx_seq_one_letter_code
_entity_poly.pdbx_strand_id
1 'polypeptide(L)'
;MSLLPLLLLLAGCPIYGPSPVQREVQVSCQSDFDCPLDAFCDPGTNSCIAFDFGICLTDGDCPVGSYCERSDGGCYIPAIAECRADRDCSSGFECDFRDSCRPETNGTCLADEDCAGDALCIENACTPVLDTCQFDFQCAAGFTCANNRCRFLCGPQTKCPSGTACEASLCEPLVGECVDSSECPDLATNCVEGICLRRCEEGCDAAIEACDSEGFCRPRTSPDPQAPSPFCRTNADCDGTLCVEGMCRTECDVTAPEPDVICASYDGQVPLCGPDNLCYAESQMRSDCRMQSECPNAQDCIDGKCR
;
A
#
# COMPACT_ATOMS: atom_id res chain seq x y z
N MET A 1 -92.55 22.15 19.61
CA MET A 1 -92.37 23.07 18.46
C MET A 1 -91.01 23.71 18.64
N SER A 2 -90.01 23.61 17.78
CA SER A 2 -89.89 23.12 16.41
C SER A 2 -88.40 22.89 16.13
N LEU A 3 -88.10 21.81 15.39
CA LEU A 3 -86.97 21.54 14.49
C LEU A 3 -85.49 21.75 14.90
N LEU A 4 -84.76 20.62 14.88
CA LEU A 4 -83.32 20.49 14.54
C LEU A 4 -83.00 21.04 13.13
N PRO A 5 -81.73 21.40 12.85
CA PRO A 5 -80.82 20.46 12.16
C PRO A 5 -79.44 20.43 12.86
N LEU A 6 -79.00 19.30 13.42
CA LEU A 6 -78.10 18.31 12.79
C LEU A 6 -77.12 18.91 11.76
N LEU A 7 -76.03 19.51 12.25
CA LEU A 7 -74.84 19.81 11.45
C LEU A 7 -73.66 18.97 11.96
N LEU A 8 -73.06 18.30 10.99
CA LEU A 8 -72.15 17.17 11.08
C LEU A 8 -70.88 17.44 11.93
N LEU A 9 -70.47 16.39 12.62
CA LEU A 9 -69.08 16.15 13.02
C LEU A 9 -68.15 16.23 11.82
N LEU A 10 -66.93 16.76 12.01
CA LEU A 10 -65.65 16.17 11.62
C LEU A 10 -64.52 17.17 11.95
N ALA A 11 -64.16 17.25 13.23
CA ALA A 11 -62.82 17.69 13.59
C ALA A 11 -61.88 16.53 13.18
N GLY A 12 -61.19 16.70 12.05
CA GLY A 12 -60.27 15.69 11.53
C GLY A 12 -59.12 15.46 12.50
N CYS A 13 -58.94 14.20 12.90
CA CYS A 13 -57.69 13.73 13.52
C CYS A 13 -56.56 13.90 12.50
N PRO A 14 -55.37 14.39 12.88
CA PRO A 14 -54.22 14.37 11.99
C PRO A 14 -53.86 12.92 11.68
N ILE A 15 -53.97 12.55 10.40
CA ILE A 15 -53.47 11.26 9.90
C ILE A 15 -51.95 11.38 9.84
N TYR A 16 -51.25 10.78 10.80
CA TYR A 16 -49.83 10.47 10.66
C TYR A 16 -49.72 9.31 9.66
N GLY A 17 -49.41 9.63 8.41
CA GLY A 17 -48.99 8.64 7.43
C GLY A 17 -47.59 8.10 7.79
N PRO A 18 -47.26 6.84 7.47
CA PRO A 18 -45.94 6.25 7.74
C PRO A 18 -44.89 6.64 6.69
N SER A 19 -45.05 7.77 6.00
CA SER A 19 -44.10 8.26 5.01
C SER A 19 -43.18 9.30 5.64
N PRO A 20 -41.86 9.23 5.42
CA PRO A 20 -40.96 10.27 5.90
C PRO A 20 -41.39 11.60 5.27
N VAL A 21 -41.59 12.63 6.10
CA VAL A 21 -41.73 14.00 5.63
C VAL A 21 -40.36 14.39 5.08
N GLN A 22 -40.14 14.20 3.79
CA GLN A 22 -39.08 14.89 3.06
C GLN A 22 -39.43 16.37 3.08
N ARG A 23 -38.97 17.05 4.11
CA ARG A 23 -38.92 18.50 4.11
C ARG A 23 -37.75 18.86 3.20
N GLU A 24 -38.00 18.81 1.90
CA GLU A 24 -37.11 19.42 0.90
C GLU A 24 -37.03 20.91 1.26
N VAL A 25 -36.01 21.28 2.02
CA VAL A 25 -35.54 22.66 2.02
C VAL A 25 -34.97 22.83 0.64
N GLN A 26 -35.76 23.39 -0.30
CA GLN A 26 -35.23 23.83 -1.58
C GLN A 26 -34.19 24.93 -1.30
N VAL A 27 -32.93 24.52 -1.20
CA VAL A 27 -31.79 25.43 -1.27
C VAL A 27 -31.58 25.70 -2.76
N SER A 28 -31.96 26.89 -3.21
CA SER A 28 -31.65 27.33 -4.57
C SER A 28 -30.17 27.70 -4.64
N CYS A 29 -29.42 27.16 -5.60
CA CYS A 29 -28.00 27.44 -5.79
C CYS A 29 -27.76 28.24 -7.08
N GLN A 30 -26.67 29.01 -7.11
CA GLN A 30 -26.11 29.65 -8.29
C GLN A 30 -24.73 29.10 -8.66
N SER A 31 -24.02 28.57 -7.67
CA SER A 31 -22.72 27.91 -7.80
C SER A 31 -22.61 26.78 -6.78
N ASP A 32 -21.62 25.91 -6.96
CA ASP A 32 -21.42 24.75 -6.07
C ASP A 32 -21.15 25.17 -4.62
N PHE A 33 -20.64 26.38 -4.38
CA PHE A 33 -20.44 26.95 -3.05
C PHE A 33 -21.74 27.25 -2.28
N ASP A 34 -22.88 27.30 -2.97
CA ASP A 34 -24.19 27.49 -2.34
C ASP A 34 -24.76 26.17 -1.79
N CYS A 35 -24.09 25.06 -2.07
CA CYS A 35 -24.52 23.73 -1.73
C CYS A 35 -23.77 23.16 -0.52
N PRO A 36 -24.40 22.22 0.22
CA PRO A 36 -23.69 21.36 1.16
C PRO A 36 -22.45 20.71 0.52
N LEU A 37 -21.46 20.35 1.34
CA LEU A 37 -20.16 19.82 0.87
C LEU A 37 -20.28 18.53 0.03
N ASP A 38 -21.41 17.85 0.10
CA ASP A 38 -21.79 16.62 -0.60
C ASP A 38 -22.75 16.87 -1.79
N ALA A 39 -22.87 18.12 -2.27
CA ALA A 39 -23.75 18.46 -3.39
C ALA A 39 -23.14 19.51 -4.32
N PHE A 40 -23.46 19.42 -5.61
CA PHE A 40 -23.14 20.47 -6.58
C PHE A 40 -24.40 21.20 -7.02
N CYS A 41 -24.21 22.36 -7.61
CA CYS A 41 -25.30 23.12 -8.17
C CYS A 41 -25.60 22.66 -9.59
N ASP A 42 -26.77 22.02 -9.80
CA ASP A 42 -27.23 21.74 -11.16
C ASP A 42 -27.75 23.04 -11.82
N PRO A 43 -27.08 23.55 -12.88
CA PRO A 43 -27.49 24.78 -13.54
C PRO A 43 -28.83 24.65 -14.29
N GLY A 44 -29.31 23.41 -14.55
CA GLY A 44 -30.60 23.16 -15.19
C GLY A 44 -31.80 23.27 -14.25
N THR A 45 -31.61 22.94 -12.97
CA THR A 45 -32.68 22.95 -11.95
C THR A 45 -32.46 23.94 -10.82
N ASN A 46 -31.32 24.65 -10.80
CA ASN A 46 -30.93 25.60 -9.75
C ASN A 46 -31.04 25.01 -8.34
N SER A 47 -30.81 23.70 -8.23
CA SER A 47 -30.97 22.94 -7.01
C SER A 47 -29.66 22.23 -6.69
N CYS A 48 -29.34 22.16 -5.39
CA CYS A 48 -28.22 21.34 -4.94
C CYS A 48 -28.57 19.87 -5.17
N ILE A 49 -27.89 19.27 -6.14
CA ILE A 49 -27.97 17.84 -6.39
C ILE A 49 -26.87 17.21 -5.56
N ALA A 50 -27.27 16.39 -4.59
CA ALA A 50 -26.33 15.55 -3.87
C ALA A 50 -25.53 14.77 -4.89
N PHE A 51 -24.22 14.74 -4.72
CA PHE A 51 -23.43 13.87 -5.53
C PHE A 51 -23.84 12.43 -5.21
N ASP A 52 -24.59 11.80 -6.11
CA ASP A 52 -24.75 10.35 -6.14
C ASP A 52 -23.46 9.76 -6.74
N PHE A 53 -22.34 10.06 -6.09
CA PHE A 53 -21.17 9.23 -6.22
C PHE A 53 -21.60 7.93 -5.54
N GLY A 54 -21.52 6.80 -6.24
CA GLY A 54 -21.62 5.53 -5.55
C GLY A 54 -20.64 5.48 -4.36
N ILE A 55 -20.74 4.44 -3.54
CA ILE A 55 -19.83 4.23 -2.42
C ILE A 55 -18.38 4.34 -2.93
N CYS A 56 -17.63 5.35 -2.50
CA CYS A 56 -16.21 5.50 -2.79
C CYS A 56 -15.40 4.58 -1.86
N LEU A 57 -14.28 4.06 -2.36
CA LEU A 57 -13.32 3.26 -1.61
C LEU A 57 -12.00 4.00 -1.45
N THR A 58 -11.63 4.80 -2.46
CA THR A 58 -10.39 5.57 -2.50
C THR A 58 -10.67 7.00 -2.95
N ASP A 59 -9.71 7.89 -2.69
CA ASP A 59 -9.74 9.26 -3.20
C ASP A 59 -9.87 9.30 -4.74
N GLY A 60 -9.30 8.33 -5.45
CA GLY A 60 -9.38 8.20 -6.90
C GLY A 60 -10.76 7.82 -7.44
N ASP A 61 -11.69 7.38 -6.57
CA ASP A 61 -13.10 7.21 -6.96
C ASP A 61 -13.87 8.54 -6.98
N CYS A 62 -13.27 9.59 -6.40
CA CYS A 62 -13.86 10.91 -6.26
C CYS A 62 -13.26 11.88 -7.30
N PRO A 63 -14.02 12.88 -7.77
CA PRO A 63 -13.49 13.91 -8.67
C PRO A 63 -12.25 14.61 -8.07
N VAL A 64 -11.33 15.04 -8.94
CA VAL A 64 -10.21 15.90 -8.56
C VAL A 64 -10.73 17.13 -7.80
N GLY A 65 -10.06 17.48 -6.70
CA GLY A 65 -10.48 18.52 -5.76
C GLY A 65 -11.37 18.00 -4.62
N SER A 66 -11.60 16.69 -4.52
CA SER A 66 -12.34 16.03 -3.44
C SER A 66 -11.64 14.77 -2.94
N TYR A 67 -12.02 14.29 -1.77
CA TYR A 67 -11.46 13.10 -1.13
C TYR A 67 -12.57 12.12 -0.71
N CYS A 68 -12.21 10.85 -0.52
CA CYS A 68 -13.15 9.83 -0.08
C CYS A 68 -13.14 9.68 1.45
N GLU A 69 -14.29 9.91 2.10
CA GLU A 69 -14.48 9.59 3.51
C GLU A 69 -14.86 8.11 3.64
N ARG A 70 -13.88 7.26 3.89
CA ARG A 70 -14.10 5.79 3.94
C ARG A 70 -15.11 5.35 5.00
N SER A 71 -15.38 6.16 6.03
CA SER A 71 -16.32 5.78 7.10
C SER A 71 -17.78 5.73 6.65
N ASP A 72 -18.15 6.51 5.62
CA ASP A 72 -19.49 6.54 5.03
C ASP A 72 -19.50 6.28 3.52
N GLY A 73 -18.33 6.27 2.87
CA GLY A 73 -18.16 6.03 1.44
C GLY A 73 -18.58 7.23 0.58
N GLY A 74 -18.63 8.44 1.16
CA GLY A 74 -18.96 9.68 0.45
C GLY A 74 -17.72 10.42 -0.04
N CYS A 75 -17.84 11.13 -1.17
CA CYS A 75 -16.82 12.09 -1.60
C CYS A 75 -17.12 13.48 -1.06
N TYR A 76 -16.12 14.11 -0.45
CA TYR A 76 -16.24 15.42 0.19
C TYR A 76 -15.24 16.41 -0.40
N ILE A 77 -15.70 17.65 -0.55
CA ILE A 77 -14.84 18.76 -1.00
C ILE A 77 -14.29 19.46 0.26
N PRO A 78 -12.96 19.56 0.44
CA PRO A 78 -12.35 20.30 1.54
C PRO A 78 -12.52 21.83 1.35
N ALA A 79 -12.23 22.61 2.40
CA ALA A 79 -12.31 24.07 2.33
C ALA A 79 -11.35 24.70 1.29
N ILE A 80 -10.25 24.03 1.00
CA ILE A 80 -9.31 24.35 -0.08
C ILE A 80 -9.20 23.08 -0.92
N ALA A 81 -9.74 23.09 -2.14
CA ALA A 81 -9.82 21.91 -3.00
C ALA A 81 -8.51 21.58 -3.70
N GLU A 82 -7.82 22.61 -4.22
CA GLU A 82 -6.63 22.47 -5.05
C GLU A 82 -5.37 22.88 -4.27
N CYS A 83 -4.26 22.21 -4.54
CA CYS A 83 -2.97 22.45 -3.90
C CYS A 83 -1.80 22.15 -4.83
N ARG A 84 -0.59 22.57 -4.44
CA ARG A 84 0.67 22.11 -5.05
C ARG A 84 1.65 21.56 -4.02
N ALA A 85 1.38 21.80 -2.73
CA ALA A 85 2.12 21.32 -1.59
C ALA A 85 1.21 21.32 -0.37
N ASP A 86 1.52 20.52 0.66
CA ASP A 86 0.69 20.36 1.86
C ASP A 86 0.35 21.69 2.54
N ARG A 87 1.30 22.65 2.53
CA ARG A 87 1.12 23.99 3.10
C ARG A 87 0.03 24.83 2.42
N ASP A 88 -0.43 24.43 1.24
CA ASP A 88 -1.54 25.09 0.54
C ASP A 88 -2.88 24.63 1.11
N CYS A 89 -2.93 23.47 1.76
CA CYS A 89 -4.13 22.91 2.37
C CYS A 89 -4.40 23.47 3.78
N SER A 90 -5.64 23.29 4.25
CA SER A 90 -6.00 23.66 5.62
C SER A 90 -5.33 22.74 6.64
N SER A 91 -5.19 23.17 7.90
CA SER A 91 -4.62 22.34 8.96
C SER A 91 -5.31 20.96 9.04
N GLY A 92 -4.52 19.89 9.08
CA GLY A 92 -5.02 18.50 9.08
C GLY A 92 -5.32 17.94 7.69
N PHE A 93 -4.91 18.65 6.63
CA PHE A 93 -4.99 18.20 5.24
C PHE A 93 -3.62 18.27 4.57
N GLU A 94 -3.37 17.31 3.69
CA GLU A 94 -2.17 17.21 2.84
C GLU A 94 -2.55 17.35 1.37
N CYS A 95 -1.55 17.64 0.53
CA CYS A 95 -1.73 17.71 -0.91
C CYS A 95 -1.41 16.35 -1.54
N ASP A 96 -2.43 15.70 -2.11
CA ASP A 96 -2.22 14.42 -2.77
C ASP A 96 -1.66 14.58 -4.20
N PHE A 97 -1.35 13.45 -4.84
CA PHE A 97 -0.76 13.40 -6.18
C PHE A 97 -1.69 13.93 -7.29
N ARG A 98 -2.98 14.14 -7.00
CA ARG A 98 -3.99 14.68 -7.92
C ARG A 98 -4.12 16.20 -7.79
N ASP A 99 -3.15 16.85 -7.15
CA ASP A 99 -3.20 18.27 -6.78
C ASP A 99 -4.45 18.60 -5.94
N SER A 100 -4.94 17.64 -5.15
CA SER A 100 -6.16 17.75 -4.35
C SER A 100 -5.85 17.70 -2.85
N CYS A 101 -6.45 18.59 -2.06
CA CYS A 101 -6.34 18.48 -0.62
C CYS A 101 -7.18 17.32 -0.09
N ARG A 102 -6.59 16.48 0.75
CA ARG A 102 -7.27 15.39 1.47
C ARG A 102 -6.86 15.38 2.93
N PRO A 103 -7.62 14.74 3.84
CA PRO A 103 -7.18 14.55 5.22
C PRO A 103 -5.79 13.94 5.26
N GLU A 104 -4.92 14.43 6.15
CA GLU A 104 -3.56 13.90 6.31
C GLU A 104 -3.57 12.37 6.48
N THR A 105 -2.72 11.68 5.72
CA THR A 105 -2.63 10.23 5.76
C THR A 105 -2.07 9.79 7.12
N ASN A 106 -2.70 8.80 7.75
CA ASN A 106 -2.16 8.20 8.97
C ASN A 106 -0.93 7.35 8.63
N GLY A 107 0.25 7.93 8.76
CA GLY A 107 1.54 7.28 8.59
C GLY A 107 2.61 8.02 9.40
N THR A 108 3.81 7.46 9.48
CA THR A 108 4.95 8.13 10.12
C THR A 108 5.91 8.77 9.14
N CYS A 109 5.75 8.52 7.83
CA CYS A 109 6.61 9.04 6.77
C CYS A 109 5.94 8.98 5.38
N LEU A 110 6.44 9.80 4.46
CA LEU A 110 6.19 9.74 3.02
C LEU A 110 7.48 9.44 2.24
N ALA A 111 8.62 9.86 2.78
CA ALA A 111 9.96 9.59 2.27
C ALA A 111 10.89 9.10 3.38
N ASP A 112 11.99 8.44 3.00
CA ASP A 112 13.00 7.94 3.95
C ASP A 112 13.54 9.07 4.86
N GLU A 113 13.60 10.31 4.36
CA GLU A 113 14.06 11.50 5.10
C GLU A 113 13.13 11.92 6.26
N ASP A 114 11.86 11.49 6.24
CA ASP A 114 10.92 11.76 7.33
C ASP A 114 11.21 10.89 8.57
N CYS A 115 11.96 9.80 8.39
CA CYS A 115 12.31 8.87 9.45
C CYS A 115 13.58 9.28 10.19
N ALA A 116 13.51 9.27 11.52
CA ALA A 116 14.67 9.54 12.37
C ALA A 116 15.53 8.27 12.57
N GLY A 117 16.85 8.45 12.62
CA GLY A 117 17.81 7.37 12.86
C GLY A 117 18.01 6.47 11.63
N ASP A 118 18.39 5.21 11.86
CA ASP A 118 18.60 4.22 10.79
C ASP A 118 17.27 3.51 10.46
N ALA A 119 16.30 4.27 9.95
CA ALA A 119 14.99 3.76 9.54
C ALA A 119 14.63 4.27 8.13
N LEU A 120 13.88 3.45 7.40
CA LEU A 120 13.42 3.74 6.04
C LEU A 120 11.90 3.86 6.04
N CYS A 121 11.37 4.64 5.10
CA CYS A 121 9.95 4.72 4.85
C CYS A 121 9.50 3.57 3.97
N ILE A 122 8.82 2.60 4.59
CA ILE A 122 8.27 1.44 3.92
C ILE A 122 6.77 1.43 4.22
N GLU A 123 5.95 1.54 3.17
CA GLU A 123 4.48 1.53 3.29
C GLU A 123 3.98 2.56 4.33
N ASN A 124 4.49 3.80 4.23
CA ASN A 124 4.15 4.93 5.10
C ASN A 124 4.50 4.73 6.59
N ALA A 125 5.34 3.73 6.90
CA ALA A 125 5.84 3.44 8.23
C ALA A 125 7.38 3.49 8.27
N CYS A 126 7.90 4.17 9.31
CA CYS A 126 9.33 4.20 9.59
C CYS A 126 9.76 2.86 10.15
N THR A 127 10.38 2.06 9.30
CA THR A 127 10.83 0.71 9.61
C THR A 127 12.34 0.74 9.87
N PRO A 128 12.82 0.27 11.03
CA PRO A 128 14.25 0.18 11.29
C PRO A 128 14.95 -0.62 10.19
N VAL A 129 16.11 -0.18 9.71
CA VAL A 129 16.86 -0.88 8.66
C VAL A 129 17.20 -2.33 9.08
N LEU A 130 17.31 -2.60 10.39
CA LEU A 130 17.49 -3.95 10.94
C LEU A 130 16.31 -4.90 10.67
N ASP A 131 15.11 -4.36 10.52
CA ASP A 131 13.88 -5.11 10.27
C ASP A 131 13.55 -5.19 8.77
N THR A 132 14.43 -4.66 7.91
CA THR A 132 14.33 -4.74 6.45
C THR A 132 15.20 -5.85 5.89
N CYS A 133 15.01 -6.19 4.61
CA CYS A 133 15.90 -7.16 3.97
C CYS A 133 17.27 -6.51 3.74
N GLN A 134 18.33 -7.32 3.83
CA GLN A 134 19.66 -7.03 3.32
C GLN A 134 20.03 -8.04 2.22
N PHE A 135 19.54 -9.28 2.35
CA PHE A 135 19.87 -10.40 1.49
C PHE A 135 18.61 -11.12 1.02
N ASP A 136 18.72 -11.83 -0.12
CA ASP A 136 17.61 -12.49 -0.79
C ASP A 136 16.92 -13.55 0.08
N PHE A 137 17.67 -14.24 0.94
CA PHE A 137 17.13 -15.29 1.80
C PHE A 137 16.13 -14.79 2.85
N GLN A 138 16.08 -13.48 3.09
CA GLN A 138 15.10 -12.86 3.99
C GLN A 138 13.75 -12.61 3.30
N CYS A 139 13.71 -12.74 1.98
CA CYS A 139 12.52 -12.54 1.16
C CYS A 139 11.86 -13.88 0.79
N ALA A 140 10.59 -13.83 0.39
CA ALA A 140 9.88 -15.00 -0.10
C ALA A 140 10.54 -15.60 -1.36
N ALA A 141 10.27 -16.87 -1.65
CA ALA A 141 10.81 -17.51 -2.84
C ALA A 141 10.43 -16.74 -4.12
N GLY A 142 11.40 -16.49 -4.99
CA GLY A 142 11.21 -15.69 -6.22
C GLY A 142 11.36 -14.18 -6.02
N PHE A 143 11.68 -13.72 -4.81
CA PHE A 143 12.06 -12.34 -4.52
C PHE A 143 13.57 -12.20 -4.35
N THR A 144 14.06 -11.00 -4.63
CA THR A 144 15.42 -10.55 -4.28
C THR A 144 15.31 -9.34 -3.36
N CYS A 145 16.26 -9.19 -2.46
CA CYS A 145 16.37 -7.97 -1.67
C CYS A 145 17.02 -6.88 -2.51
N ALA A 146 16.28 -5.83 -2.83
CA ALA A 146 16.77 -4.66 -3.54
C ALA A 146 16.43 -3.39 -2.76
N ASN A 147 17.44 -2.59 -2.41
CA ASN A 147 17.29 -1.33 -1.67
C ASN A 147 16.37 -1.47 -0.44
N ASN A 148 16.67 -2.49 0.38
CA ASN A 148 15.96 -2.83 1.60
C ASN A 148 14.49 -3.26 1.43
N ARG A 149 14.05 -3.52 0.20
CA ARG A 149 12.70 -3.99 -0.12
C ARG A 149 12.79 -5.33 -0.86
N CYS A 150 11.96 -6.28 -0.48
CA CYS A 150 11.80 -7.50 -1.24
C CYS A 150 11.10 -7.16 -2.56
N ARG A 151 11.77 -7.43 -3.69
CA ARG A 151 11.26 -7.20 -5.05
C ARG A 151 11.06 -8.53 -5.75
N PHE A 152 9.89 -8.73 -6.35
CA PHE A 152 9.62 -9.95 -7.11
C PHE A 152 10.43 -9.94 -8.41
N LEU A 153 11.03 -11.09 -8.75
CA LEU A 153 11.78 -11.25 -9.99
C LEU A 153 10.82 -11.44 -11.16
N CYS A 154 10.99 -10.62 -12.20
CA CYS A 154 10.15 -10.65 -13.38
C CYS A 154 10.90 -11.08 -14.64
N GLY A 155 10.16 -11.64 -15.60
CA GLY A 155 10.66 -12.11 -16.87
C GLY A 155 9.53 -12.42 -17.84
N PRO A 156 9.80 -12.98 -19.03
CA PRO A 156 8.80 -13.14 -20.09
C PRO A 156 7.57 -14.00 -19.74
N GLN A 157 7.66 -14.79 -18.65
CA GLN A 157 6.61 -15.73 -18.22
C GLN A 157 6.07 -15.41 -16.81
N THR A 158 6.62 -14.39 -16.13
CA THR A 158 6.17 -13.99 -14.79
C THR A 158 5.51 -12.63 -14.87
N LYS A 159 4.34 -12.51 -14.26
CA LYS A 159 3.60 -11.25 -14.17
C LYS A 159 3.93 -10.60 -12.83
N CYS A 160 4.22 -9.30 -12.86
CA CYS A 160 4.40 -8.53 -11.65
C CYS A 160 3.09 -8.37 -10.86
N PRO A 161 3.16 -8.23 -9.53
CA PRO A 161 1.99 -7.95 -8.70
C PRO A 161 1.35 -6.61 -9.10
N SER A 162 0.09 -6.43 -8.70
CA SER A 162 -0.66 -5.19 -8.92
C SER A 162 0.15 -3.96 -8.48
N GLY A 163 0.11 -2.91 -9.32
CA GLY A 163 0.83 -1.68 -9.08
C GLY A 163 2.33 -1.71 -9.33
N THR A 164 2.85 -2.75 -9.99
CA THR A 164 4.27 -2.83 -10.35
C THR A 164 4.46 -3.25 -11.80
N ALA A 165 5.57 -2.84 -12.41
CA ALA A 165 5.96 -3.21 -13.75
C ALA A 165 7.36 -3.84 -13.77
N CYS A 166 7.60 -4.65 -14.79
CA CYS A 166 8.88 -5.33 -14.94
C CYS A 166 9.92 -4.38 -15.53
N GLU A 167 10.88 -3.96 -14.70
CA GLU A 167 12.02 -3.15 -15.09
C GLU A 167 13.32 -3.87 -14.70
N ALA A 168 14.23 -4.07 -15.67
CA ALA A 168 15.50 -4.75 -15.45
C ALA A 168 15.42 -6.14 -14.74
N SER A 169 14.31 -6.88 -14.94
CA SER A 169 14.02 -8.17 -14.27
C SER A 169 13.56 -8.06 -12.80
N LEU A 170 13.22 -6.86 -12.34
CA LEU A 170 12.59 -6.58 -11.05
C LEU A 170 11.21 -5.97 -11.24
N CYS A 171 10.26 -6.36 -10.40
CA CYS A 171 8.98 -5.68 -10.32
C CYS A 171 9.14 -4.39 -9.51
N GLU A 172 9.20 -3.26 -10.21
CA GLU A 172 9.30 -1.92 -9.62
C GLU A 172 7.91 -1.25 -9.56
N PRO A 173 7.65 -0.42 -8.53
CA PRO A 173 6.41 0.34 -8.41
C PRO A 173 6.15 1.20 -9.64
N LEU A 174 4.93 1.13 -10.15
CA LEU A 174 4.43 2.12 -11.08
C LEU A 174 4.04 3.36 -10.28
N VAL A 175 4.37 4.56 -10.78
CA VAL A 175 3.94 5.83 -10.17
C VAL A 175 3.20 6.63 -11.23
N GLY A 176 2.02 7.14 -10.88
CA GLY A 176 1.19 7.92 -11.79
C GLY A 176 0.55 7.09 -12.91
N GLU A 177 0.17 5.85 -12.60
CA GLU A 177 -0.60 4.98 -13.50
C GLU A 177 -2.02 5.50 -13.71
N CYS A 178 -2.60 6.11 -12.68
CA CYS A 178 -3.97 6.63 -12.69
C CYS A 178 -4.06 7.95 -11.92
N VAL A 179 -5.01 8.81 -12.32
CA VAL A 179 -5.53 9.94 -11.53
C VAL A 179 -6.87 9.59 -10.89
N ASP A 180 -7.67 8.78 -11.57
CA ASP A 180 -8.96 8.31 -11.11
C ASP A 180 -9.16 6.81 -11.40
N SER A 181 -10.06 6.17 -10.68
CA SER A 181 -10.31 4.72 -10.80
C SER A 181 -10.91 4.31 -12.15
N SER A 182 -11.43 5.24 -12.95
CA SER A 182 -11.91 4.93 -14.30
C SER A 182 -10.78 4.72 -15.31
N GLU A 183 -9.57 5.16 -14.97
CA GLU A 183 -8.34 4.90 -15.75
C GLU A 183 -7.79 3.48 -15.53
N CYS A 184 -8.24 2.80 -14.48
CA CYS A 184 -7.80 1.45 -14.16
C CYS A 184 -8.39 0.40 -15.12
N PRO A 185 -7.65 -0.70 -15.38
CA PRO A 185 -7.95 -1.63 -16.48
C PRO A 185 -9.26 -2.41 -16.30
N ASP A 186 -9.72 -2.59 -15.07
CA ASP A 186 -10.94 -3.32 -14.76
C ASP A 186 -11.62 -2.83 -13.47
N LEU A 187 -12.87 -3.23 -13.26
CA LEU A 187 -13.68 -2.89 -12.08
C LEU A 187 -13.22 -3.60 -10.80
N ALA A 188 -12.25 -4.51 -10.88
CA ALA A 188 -11.64 -5.14 -9.72
C ALA A 188 -10.46 -4.32 -9.18
N THR A 189 -10.08 -3.24 -9.86
CA THR A 189 -8.99 -2.32 -9.51
C THR A 189 -9.49 -0.91 -9.25
N ASN A 190 -8.90 -0.23 -8.26
CA ASN A 190 -9.15 1.18 -7.97
C ASN A 190 -7.83 1.95 -7.98
N CYS A 191 -7.92 3.24 -8.23
CA CYS A 191 -6.78 4.13 -8.15
C CYS A 191 -6.47 4.44 -6.69
N VAL A 192 -5.38 3.87 -6.18
CA VAL A 192 -4.85 4.08 -4.82
C VAL A 192 -3.50 4.77 -4.97
N GLU A 193 -3.40 6.02 -4.53
CA GLU A 193 -2.13 6.77 -4.50
C GLU A 193 -1.42 6.82 -5.86
N GLY A 194 -2.19 6.89 -6.94
CA GLY A 194 -1.68 6.97 -8.31
C GLY A 194 -1.34 5.61 -8.93
N ILE A 195 -1.79 4.51 -8.32
CA ILE A 195 -1.50 3.14 -8.72
C ILE A 195 -2.80 2.35 -8.80
N CYS A 196 -2.98 1.53 -9.85
CA CYS A 196 -4.15 0.66 -9.96
C CYS A 196 -3.96 -0.61 -9.13
N LEU A 197 -4.54 -0.61 -7.92
CA LEU A 197 -4.48 -1.75 -7.00
C LEU A 197 -5.76 -2.57 -7.04
N ARG A 198 -5.62 -3.90 -6.98
CA ARG A 198 -6.75 -4.84 -6.93
C ARG A 198 -7.37 -4.83 -5.54
N ARG A 199 -8.70 -4.93 -5.45
CA ARG A 199 -9.41 -5.09 -4.18
C ARG A 199 -9.20 -6.48 -3.59
N CYS A 200 -9.00 -6.58 -2.28
CA CYS A 200 -8.77 -7.87 -1.63
C CYS A 200 -9.94 -8.86 -1.76
N GLU A 201 -11.17 -8.36 -1.88
CA GLU A 201 -12.37 -9.20 -2.07
C GLU A 201 -12.37 -9.93 -3.42
N GLU A 202 -11.66 -9.40 -4.42
CA GLU A 202 -11.47 -10.03 -5.73
C GLU A 202 -10.35 -11.08 -5.71
N GLY A 203 -9.61 -11.16 -4.59
CA GLY A 203 -8.53 -12.09 -4.34
C GLY A 203 -7.15 -11.55 -4.73
N CYS A 204 -6.24 -11.51 -3.76
CA CYS A 204 -4.83 -11.23 -4.00
C CYS A 204 -4.07 -12.50 -4.38
N ASP A 205 -3.00 -12.36 -5.17
CA ASP A 205 -2.06 -13.46 -5.36
C ASP A 205 -1.24 -13.65 -4.08
N ALA A 206 -1.64 -14.62 -3.26
CA ALA A 206 -1.02 -14.84 -1.95
C ALA A 206 0.50 -15.09 -2.02
N ALA A 207 1.04 -15.52 -3.15
CA ALA A 207 2.47 -15.74 -3.32
C ALA A 207 3.27 -14.43 -3.45
N ILE A 208 2.69 -13.38 -4.01
CA ILE A 208 3.41 -12.13 -4.34
C ILE A 208 2.76 -10.84 -3.82
N GLU A 209 1.53 -10.94 -3.33
CA GLU A 209 0.72 -9.85 -2.79
C GLU A 209 0.26 -10.16 -1.36
N ALA A 210 0.02 -9.12 -0.59
CA ALA A 210 -0.67 -9.14 0.69
C ALA A 210 -1.83 -8.14 0.65
N CYS A 211 -2.92 -8.47 1.35
CA CYS A 211 -3.99 -7.51 1.56
C CYS A 211 -3.58 -6.53 2.66
N ASP A 212 -3.58 -5.24 2.36
CA ASP A 212 -3.33 -4.19 3.36
C ASP A 212 -4.57 -3.92 4.24
N SER A 213 -4.44 -3.00 5.18
CA SER A 213 -5.54 -2.57 6.04
C SER A 213 -6.59 -1.72 5.32
N GLU A 214 -6.28 -1.20 4.14
CA GLU A 214 -7.18 -0.38 3.31
C GLU A 214 -8.05 -1.23 2.38
N GLY A 215 -7.79 -2.54 2.29
CA GLY A 215 -8.56 -3.49 1.49
C GLY A 215 -8.03 -3.64 0.06
N PHE A 216 -6.76 -3.29 -0.18
CA PHE A 216 -6.11 -3.42 -1.48
C PHE A 216 -4.92 -4.39 -1.44
N CYS A 217 -4.71 -5.08 -2.56
CA CYS A 217 -3.58 -5.98 -2.74
C CYS A 217 -2.32 -5.16 -3.02
N ARG A 218 -1.37 -5.19 -2.08
CA ARG A 218 -0.04 -4.57 -2.23
C ARG A 218 1.04 -5.64 -2.44
N PRO A 219 2.07 -5.36 -3.25
CA PRO A 219 3.21 -6.26 -3.39
C PRO A 219 3.86 -6.58 -2.04
N ARG A 220 4.33 -7.82 -1.86
CA ARG A 220 5.10 -8.19 -0.66
C ARG A 220 6.48 -7.54 -0.70
N THR A 221 6.66 -6.44 0.02
CA THR A 221 7.94 -5.70 0.08
C THR A 221 8.72 -5.89 1.36
N SER A 222 8.06 -6.34 2.43
CA SER A 222 8.70 -6.64 3.71
C SER A 222 9.39 -8.01 3.71
N PRO A 223 10.43 -8.22 4.53
CA PRO A 223 10.96 -9.55 4.80
C PRO A 223 9.84 -10.51 5.16
N ASP A 224 9.86 -11.69 4.56
CA ASP A 224 8.82 -12.69 4.84
C ASP A 224 9.22 -13.44 6.13
N PRO A 225 8.43 -13.40 7.22
CA PRO A 225 8.72 -14.19 8.41
C PRO A 225 8.66 -15.69 8.13
N GLN A 226 7.94 -16.07 7.08
CA GLN A 226 7.87 -17.40 6.49
C GLN A 226 8.58 -17.46 5.14
N ALA A 227 9.50 -16.51 4.86
CA ALA A 227 10.53 -16.68 3.85
C ALA A 227 11.11 -18.08 4.06
N PRO A 228 11.88 -18.62 3.12
CA PRO A 228 12.85 -19.62 3.49
C PRO A 228 13.76 -19.04 4.59
N SER A 229 13.31 -19.05 5.86
CA SER A 229 14.07 -19.08 7.08
C SER A 229 14.78 -20.40 6.93
N PRO A 230 15.97 -20.41 6.31
CA PRO A 230 16.23 -21.47 5.36
C PRO A 230 16.25 -22.84 6.03
N PHE A 231 15.16 -23.57 5.83
CA PHE A 231 14.91 -24.94 6.25
C PHE A 231 14.67 -25.18 7.74
N CYS A 232 15.17 -24.34 8.65
CA CYS A 232 15.21 -24.75 10.05
C CYS A 232 14.83 -23.69 11.10
N ARG A 233 14.07 -24.13 12.13
CA ARG A 233 13.87 -23.40 13.40
C ARG A 233 14.80 -23.92 14.49
N THR A 234 15.18 -25.18 14.35
CA THR A 234 16.11 -25.89 15.22
C THR A 234 17.03 -26.74 14.37
N ASN A 235 18.18 -27.16 14.92
CA ASN A 235 19.10 -28.03 14.19
C ASN A 235 18.48 -29.36 13.74
N ALA A 236 17.35 -29.79 14.33
CA ALA A 236 16.67 -31.02 13.92
C ALA A 236 15.99 -30.91 12.54
N ASP A 237 15.73 -29.68 12.10
CA ASP A 237 15.13 -29.40 10.80
C ASP A 237 16.20 -29.37 9.68
N CYS A 238 17.49 -29.31 10.07
CA CYS A 238 18.63 -29.34 9.16
C CYS A 238 19.26 -30.75 9.19
N ASP A 239 19.23 -31.53 8.09
CA ASP A 239 19.65 -32.96 8.02
C ASP A 239 21.15 -33.17 8.31
N GLY A 240 21.55 -33.02 9.58
CA GLY A 240 22.92 -33.12 10.06
C GLY A 240 23.72 -31.82 10.09
N THR A 241 23.11 -30.66 9.78
CA THR A 241 23.77 -29.34 9.79
C THR A 241 23.19 -28.43 10.88
N LEU A 242 23.68 -27.19 10.98
CA LEU A 242 23.29 -26.26 12.05
C LEU A 242 22.24 -25.26 11.57
N CYS A 243 21.26 -24.97 12.42
CA CYS A 243 20.29 -23.90 12.18
C CYS A 243 20.85 -22.59 12.71
N VAL A 244 21.19 -21.67 11.81
CA VAL A 244 21.71 -20.35 12.18
C VAL A 244 21.00 -19.30 11.35
N GLU A 245 20.32 -18.38 12.04
CA GLU A 245 19.50 -17.32 11.42
C GLU A 245 18.45 -17.89 10.46
N GLY A 246 17.88 -19.02 10.88
CA GLY A 246 16.93 -19.79 10.09
C GLY A 246 17.59 -20.72 9.08
N MET A 247 18.88 -20.57 8.74
CA MET A 247 19.54 -21.26 7.61
C MET A 247 20.23 -22.56 8.05
N CYS A 248 20.04 -23.65 7.30
CA CYS A 248 20.92 -24.84 7.34
C CYS A 248 22.34 -24.46 6.94
N ARG A 249 23.20 -24.15 7.91
CA ARG A 249 24.61 -23.87 7.70
C ARG A 249 25.42 -25.15 7.83
N THR A 250 26.19 -25.46 6.81
CA THR A 250 27.22 -26.49 6.85
C THR A 250 28.40 -25.99 7.68
N GLU A 251 28.89 -26.83 8.58
CA GLU A 251 30.13 -26.57 9.32
C GLU A 251 31.36 -26.73 8.41
N CYS A 252 32.34 -25.87 8.58
CA CYS A 252 33.64 -25.93 7.93
C CYS A 252 34.75 -25.73 8.95
N ASP A 253 35.96 -26.21 8.68
CA ASP A 253 37.11 -25.95 9.56
C ASP A 253 37.95 -24.83 8.95
N VAL A 254 37.88 -23.62 9.52
CA VAL A 254 38.64 -22.46 9.05
C VAL A 254 40.16 -22.66 9.15
N THR A 255 40.62 -23.64 9.93
CA THR A 255 42.05 -23.98 10.07
C THR A 255 42.53 -25.04 9.07
N ALA A 256 41.62 -25.62 8.28
CA ALA A 256 41.95 -26.57 7.23
C ALA A 256 42.80 -25.90 6.12
N PRO A 257 43.59 -26.67 5.34
CA PRO A 257 44.41 -26.11 4.26
C PRO A 257 43.61 -25.37 3.18
N GLU A 258 42.37 -25.81 2.91
CA GLU A 258 41.47 -25.23 1.91
C GLU A 258 40.02 -25.22 2.46
N PRO A 259 39.70 -24.29 3.38
CA PRO A 259 38.43 -24.31 4.12
C PRO A 259 37.22 -24.01 3.20
N ASP A 260 37.40 -23.13 2.20
CA ASP A 260 36.36 -22.76 1.24
C ASP A 260 36.00 -23.93 0.29
N VAL A 261 36.95 -24.82 0.00
CA VAL A 261 36.69 -26.00 -0.85
C VAL A 261 35.69 -26.95 -0.18
N ILE A 262 35.69 -27.03 1.15
CA ILE A 262 34.71 -27.80 1.92
C ILE A 262 33.33 -27.23 1.64
N CYS A 263 33.14 -25.94 1.86
CA CYS A 263 31.86 -25.26 1.64
C CYS A 263 31.38 -25.37 0.20
N ALA A 264 32.23 -25.05 -0.78
CA ALA A 264 31.90 -25.14 -2.20
C ALA A 264 31.58 -26.57 -2.67
N SER A 265 32.11 -27.61 -1.99
CA SER A 265 31.80 -29.00 -2.29
C SER A 265 30.42 -29.47 -1.78
N TYR A 266 29.93 -28.85 -0.70
CA TYR A 266 28.59 -29.12 -0.16
C TYR A 266 27.52 -28.34 -0.90
N ASP A 267 27.75 -27.04 -1.08
CA ASP A 267 26.81 -26.16 -1.77
C ASP A 267 27.57 -25.00 -2.44
N GLY A 268 27.50 -24.95 -3.77
CA GLY A 268 28.14 -23.91 -4.56
C GLY A 268 27.55 -22.50 -4.36
N GLN A 269 26.38 -22.38 -3.73
CA GLN A 269 25.76 -21.10 -3.40
C GLN A 269 26.34 -20.47 -2.13
N VAL A 270 26.96 -21.28 -1.25
CA VAL A 270 27.59 -20.83 0.00
C VAL A 270 29.07 -21.25 0.07
N PRO A 271 29.94 -20.79 -0.85
CA PRO A 271 31.26 -21.37 -1.04
C PRO A 271 32.31 -20.92 -0.02
N LEU A 272 32.01 -19.97 0.88
CA LEU A 272 33.00 -19.37 1.77
C LEU A 272 32.89 -19.89 3.20
N CYS A 273 34.01 -20.28 3.80
CA CYS A 273 34.08 -20.65 5.21
C CYS A 273 34.27 -19.40 6.10
N GLY A 274 33.29 -19.14 6.96
CA GLY A 274 33.28 -18.04 7.91
C GLY A 274 34.22 -18.23 9.11
N PRO A 275 34.55 -17.15 9.84
CA PRO A 275 35.42 -17.21 11.01
C PRO A 275 34.81 -18.00 12.18
N ASP A 276 33.51 -18.25 12.15
CA ASP A 276 32.73 -19.04 13.08
C ASP A 276 32.54 -20.50 12.64
N ASN A 277 33.31 -20.96 11.65
CA ASN A 277 33.29 -22.33 11.13
C ASN A 277 31.97 -22.71 10.43
N LEU A 278 31.31 -21.76 9.78
CA LEU A 278 30.07 -21.98 9.01
C LEU A 278 30.21 -21.52 7.56
N CYS A 279 29.47 -22.15 6.64
CA CYS A 279 29.49 -21.78 5.22
C CYS A 279 28.53 -20.62 4.88
N TYR A 280 29.01 -19.66 4.09
CA TYR A 280 28.30 -18.44 3.71
C TYR A 280 28.34 -18.17 2.20
N ALA A 281 27.30 -17.50 1.70
CA ALA A 281 27.32 -16.92 0.37
C ALA A 281 28.34 -15.77 0.29
N GLU A 282 28.87 -15.51 -0.90
CA GLU A 282 29.78 -14.40 -1.11
C GLU A 282 29.16 -13.05 -0.73
N SER A 283 27.86 -12.86 -0.99
CA SER A 283 27.12 -11.65 -0.62
C SER A 283 27.14 -11.40 0.89
N GLN A 284 27.10 -12.44 1.72
CA GLN A 284 27.05 -12.30 3.18
C GLN A 284 28.42 -11.99 3.78
N MET A 285 29.50 -12.61 3.28
CA MET A 285 30.86 -12.41 3.79
C MET A 285 31.57 -11.20 3.20
N ARG A 286 31.15 -10.77 2.02
CA ARG A 286 31.74 -9.65 1.27
C ARG A 286 30.65 -8.68 0.88
N SER A 287 29.72 -8.37 1.78
CA SER A 287 28.67 -7.40 1.52
C SER A 287 29.28 -6.03 1.27
N ASP A 288 28.90 -5.41 0.16
CA ASP A 288 29.34 -4.06 -0.21
C ASP A 288 28.37 -3.00 0.35
N CYS A 289 27.13 -3.41 0.66
CA CYS A 289 26.08 -2.51 1.14
C CYS A 289 25.04 -3.21 2.02
N ARG A 290 24.50 -2.45 2.97
CA ARG A 290 23.23 -2.69 3.65
C ARG A 290 22.11 -1.81 3.10
N MET A 291 22.46 -0.61 2.62
CA MET A 291 21.53 0.40 2.13
C MET A 291 22.02 0.95 0.79
N GLN A 292 21.10 1.45 -0.05
CA GLN A 292 21.45 2.05 -1.35
C GLN A 292 22.44 3.22 -1.20
N SER A 293 22.33 4.01 -0.12
CA SER A 293 23.21 5.16 0.15
C SER A 293 24.68 4.79 0.35
N GLU A 294 24.99 3.52 0.62
CA GLU A 294 26.35 3.01 0.76
C GLU A 294 26.99 2.72 -0.61
N CYS A 295 26.18 2.61 -1.65
CA CYS A 295 26.63 2.29 -2.99
C CYS A 295 27.11 3.52 -3.78
N PRO A 296 28.27 3.42 -4.46
CA PRO A 296 28.78 4.52 -5.27
C PRO A 296 27.91 4.74 -6.51
N ASN A 297 27.94 5.96 -7.05
CA ASN A 297 27.29 6.31 -8.33
C ASN A 297 25.77 6.03 -8.39
N ALA A 298 25.07 6.04 -7.25
CA ALA A 298 23.64 5.73 -7.16
C ALA A 298 23.29 4.33 -7.72
N GLN A 299 24.19 3.37 -7.56
CA GLN A 299 23.90 1.96 -7.81
C GLN A 299 22.91 1.41 -6.80
N ASP A 300 22.23 0.32 -7.17
CA ASP A 300 21.31 -0.36 -6.29
C ASP A 300 22.06 -1.31 -5.35
N CYS A 301 21.58 -1.40 -4.12
CA CYS A 301 22.01 -2.43 -3.20
C CYS A 301 21.13 -3.67 -3.40
N ILE A 302 21.64 -4.67 -4.12
CA ILE A 302 20.90 -5.89 -4.43
C ILE A 302 21.64 -7.10 -3.86
N ASP A 303 20.98 -7.87 -2.99
CA ASP A 303 21.57 -8.98 -2.21
C ASP A 303 22.91 -8.59 -1.55
N GLY A 304 22.92 -7.44 -0.87
CA GLY A 304 24.11 -6.92 -0.20
C GLY A 304 25.27 -6.53 -1.13
N LYS A 305 25.04 -6.40 -2.45
CA LYS A 305 26.01 -6.02 -3.46
C LYS A 305 25.59 -4.75 -4.20
N CYS A 306 26.53 -3.81 -4.36
CA CYS A 306 26.32 -2.61 -5.17
C CYS A 306 26.41 -2.96 -6.65
N ARG A 307 25.32 -2.79 -7.40
CA ARG A 307 25.31 -3.00 -8.85
C ARG A 307 24.38 -2.06 -9.59
#